data_AF-K0NI43-F1
#
_entry.id   AF-K0NI43-F1
#
_cell.length_a   1.000
_cell.length_b   1.000
_cell.length_c   1.000
_cell.angle_alpha   90.00
_cell.angle_beta   90.00
_cell.angle_gamma   90.00
#
_symmetry.space_group_name_H-M   'P 1'
#
loop_
_entity.id
_entity.type
_entity.pdbx_description
1 polymer ?
#
loop_
_entity_poly.entity_id
_entity_poly.type
_entity_poly.pdbx_seq_one_letter_code
_entity_poly.pdbx_strand_id
1 'polypeptide(L)'
;MIKNVTLPTEDGTTQIDHIIVSKYGIFVVETKNMKGWIFGSERQKMWTQKIFKYNTKFQNPLHQNYKHVKTLQNMLNIEPEKIFSVIVFVGDCKFKTAMPANVNYPRGYINFIKSKNKILLSKAEIKEAIRIIEFGRFERSYKTHREHVRHVKQIVEEKQDAVTCPKCGNVMILRTAKKGPNAGTQFWGCSTFPKCRGTLKYSATES
;
A
#
# COMPACT_ATOMS: atom_id res chain seq x y z
N MET A 1 -3.65 -10.58 6.18
CA MET A 1 -4.33 -9.28 6.12
C MET A 1 -3.37 -8.29 5.50
N ILE A 2 -3.80 -7.56 4.47
CA ILE A 2 -3.00 -6.62 3.70
C ILE A 2 -3.50 -5.20 4.04
N LYS A 3 -2.60 -4.25 4.37
CA LYS A 3 -2.97 -2.91 4.88
C LYS A 3 -2.45 -1.77 4.03
N ASN A 4 -3.23 -0.71 3.81
CA ASN A 4 -2.90 0.47 3.01
C ASN A 4 -2.58 0.12 1.55
N VAL A 5 -3.57 -0.42 0.84
CA VAL A 5 -3.43 -0.79 -0.59
C VAL A 5 -3.87 0.40 -1.43
N THR A 6 -3.03 0.88 -2.34
CA THR A 6 -3.43 1.93 -3.29
C THR A 6 -3.50 1.33 -4.69
N LEU A 7 -4.69 1.26 -5.29
CA LEU A 7 -4.94 0.59 -6.57
C LEU A 7 -5.29 1.56 -7.71
N PRO A 8 -4.83 1.31 -8.96
CA PRO A 8 -5.22 2.06 -10.17
C PRO A 8 -6.69 1.95 -10.49
N THR A 9 -7.26 3.08 -10.89
CA THR A 9 -8.62 3.22 -11.44
C THR A 9 -8.54 4.04 -12.72
N GLU A 10 -9.57 3.99 -13.56
CA GLU A 10 -9.65 4.79 -14.81
C GLU A 10 -9.43 6.29 -14.53
N ASP A 11 -10.03 6.81 -13.45
CA ASP A 11 -9.91 8.22 -13.03
C ASP A 11 -8.74 8.53 -12.08
N GLY A 12 -7.75 7.63 -11.98
CA GLY A 12 -6.56 7.84 -11.15
C GLY A 12 -6.33 6.77 -10.09
N THR A 13 -6.64 7.08 -8.82
CA THR A 13 -6.24 6.22 -7.70
C THR A 13 -7.29 6.02 -6.62
N THR A 14 -7.34 4.81 -6.06
CA THR A 14 -8.17 4.49 -4.91
C THR A 14 -7.34 3.86 -3.79
N GLN A 15 -7.55 4.28 -2.55
CA GLN A 15 -6.88 3.72 -1.37
C GLN A 15 -7.86 2.83 -0.62
N ILE A 16 -7.41 1.63 -0.26
CA ILE A 16 -8.15 0.64 0.52
C ILE A 16 -7.39 0.43 1.82
N ASP A 17 -8.05 0.69 2.94
CA ASP A 17 -7.42 0.58 4.25
C ASP A 17 -6.93 -0.84 4.52
N HIS A 18 -7.80 -1.82 4.30
CA HIS A 18 -7.54 -3.20 4.69
C HIS A 18 -8.20 -4.19 3.71
N ILE A 19 -7.43 -5.17 3.25
CA ILE A 19 -7.92 -6.32 2.49
C ILE A 19 -7.62 -7.60 3.26
N ILE A 20 -8.63 -8.44 3.42
CA ILE A 20 -8.49 -9.78 4.01
C ILE A 20 -8.76 -10.79 2.90
N VAL A 21 -7.76 -11.59 2.56
CA VAL A 21 -7.90 -12.71 1.62
C VAL A 21 -8.02 -13.99 2.44
N SER A 22 -9.03 -14.79 2.16
CA SER A 22 -9.27 -16.08 2.81
C SER A 22 -9.90 -17.07 1.84
N LYS A 23 -9.96 -18.36 2.21
CA LYS A 23 -10.70 -19.37 1.42
C LYS A 23 -12.20 -19.11 1.31
N TYR A 24 -12.75 -18.25 2.18
CA TYR A 24 -14.18 -17.90 2.21
C TYR A 24 -14.50 -16.64 1.38
N GLY A 25 -13.49 -16.03 0.76
CA GLY A 25 -13.63 -14.81 -0.03
C GLY A 25 -12.63 -13.72 0.34
N ILE A 26 -12.72 -12.62 -0.39
CA ILE A 26 -11.92 -11.41 -0.23
C ILE A 26 -12.78 -10.34 0.43
N PHE A 27 -12.34 -9.80 1.56
CA PHE A 27 -13.06 -8.77 2.29
C PHE A 27 -12.34 -7.44 2.14
N VAL A 28 -13.03 -6.47 1.57
CA VAL A 28 -12.56 -5.09 1.42
C VAL A 28 -13.11 -4.30 2.59
N VAL A 29 -12.21 -3.91 3.49
CA VAL A 29 -12.56 -3.31 4.78
C VAL A 29 -12.23 -1.82 4.74
N GLU A 30 -13.27 -1.00 4.86
CA GLU A 30 -13.19 0.47 4.96
C GLU A 30 -13.35 0.88 6.42
N THR A 31 -12.43 1.68 6.95
CA THR A 31 -12.46 2.09 8.36
C THR A 31 -12.74 3.59 8.52
N LYS A 32 -13.74 3.94 9.34
CA LYS A 32 -14.04 5.32 9.71
C LYS A 32 -13.80 5.55 11.19
N ASN A 33 -12.92 6.50 11.53
CA ASN A 33 -12.71 6.92 12.91
C ASN A 33 -13.63 8.11 13.23
N MET A 34 -14.68 7.86 14.00
CA MET A 34 -15.75 8.82 14.23
C MET A 34 -16.14 8.88 15.71
N LYS A 35 -16.71 10.01 16.10
CA LYS A 35 -17.31 10.23 17.42
C LYS A 35 -18.75 10.69 17.30
N GLY A 36 -19.51 10.58 18.39
CA GLY A 36 -20.87 11.11 18.47
C GLY A 36 -21.90 10.21 17.80
N TRP A 37 -22.96 10.79 17.24
CA TRP A 37 -24.04 10.04 16.63
C TRP A 37 -23.90 10.00 15.12
N ILE A 38 -24.15 8.82 14.55
CA ILE A 38 -24.08 8.60 13.10
C ILE A 38 -25.48 8.27 12.60
N PHE A 39 -25.89 9.01 11.57
CA PHE A 39 -27.17 8.86 10.88
C PHE A 39 -26.91 8.61 9.40
N GLY A 40 -27.53 7.57 8.86
CA GLY A 40 -27.36 7.20 7.47
C GLY A 40 -28.13 5.94 7.09
N SER A 41 -28.24 5.71 5.79
CA SER A 41 -28.81 4.50 5.19
C SER A 41 -28.06 4.15 3.92
N GLU A 42 -28.24 2.92 3.44
CA GLU A 42 -27.54 2.38 2.27
C GLU A 42 -27.71 3.22 1.00
N ARG A 43 -28.89 3.79 0.79
CA ARG A 43 -29.24 4.52 -0.44
C ARG A 43 -28.79 5.98 -0.43
N GLN A 44 -28.51 6.56 0.74
CA GLN A 44 -28.11 7.96 0.86
C GLN A 44 -26.68 8.17 0.38
N LYS A 45 -26.45 9.20 -0.45
CA LYS A 45 -25.09 9.58 -0.90
C LYS A 45 -24.22 10.12 0.25
N MET A 46 -24.83 10.87 1.17
CA MET A 46 -24.17 11.48 2.31
C MET A 46 -24.81 10.99 3.60
N TRP A 47 -23.96 10.69 4.58
CA TRP A 47 -24.36 10.41 5.95
C TRP A 47 -24.08 11.64 6.83
N THR A 48 -24.69 11.66 8.01
CA THR A 48 -24.56 12.77 8.96
C THR A 48 -23.94 12.28 10.26
N GLN A 49 -22.91 12.99 10.70
CA GLN A 49 -22.34 12.89 12.03
C GLN A 49 -22.85 14.05 12.87
N LYS A 50 -23.28 13.75 14.11
CA LYS A 50 -23.67 14.76 15.10
C LYS A 50 -22.78 14.66 16.32
N ILE A 51 -22.10 15.74 16.67
CA ILE A 51 -21.31 15.89 17.88
C ILE A 51 -21.87 17.10 18.63
N PHE A 52 -22.49 16.85 19.79
CA PHE A 52 -23.24 17.86 20.55
C PHE A 52 -24.26 18.61 19.66
N LYS A 53 -24.05 19.92 19.46
CA LYS A 53 -24.90 20.80 18.65
C LYS A 53 -24.50 20.86 17.17
N TYR A 54 -23.33 20.32 16.81
CA TYR A 54 -22.79 20.42 15.45
C TYR A 54 -23.14 19.19 14.63
N ASN A 55 -23.55 19.42 13.38
CA ASN A 55 -23.82 18.38 12.41
C ASN A 55 -22.88 18.54 11.21
N THR A 56 -22.20 17.47 10.84
CA THR A 56 -21.30 17.43 9.69
C THR A 56 -21.72 16.30 8.77
N LYS A 57 -21.82 16.58 7.47
CA LYS A 57 -22.09 15.54 6.47
C LYS A 57 -20.78 14.95 5.97
N PHE A 58 -20.78 13.65 5.73
CA PHE A 58 -19.66 12.92 5.14
C PHE A 58 -20.17 11.94 4.08
N GLN A 59 -19.31 11.56 3.14
CA GLN A 59 -19.66 10.61 2.09
C GLN A 59 -20.04 9.26 2.69
N ASN A 60 -21.06 8.60 2.13
CA ASN A 60 -21.48 7.29 2.58
C ASN A 60 -20.33 6.27 2.38
N PRO A 61 -19.83 5.65 3.47
CA PRO A 61 -18.70 4.70 3.37
C PRO A 61 -19.05 3.46 2.55
N LEU A 62 -20.32 3.08 2.45
CA LEU A 62 -20.75 1.97 1.59
C LEU A 62 -20.50 2.27 0.12
N HIS A 63 -20.79 3.50 -0.33
CA HIS A 63 -20.59 3.91 -1.71
C HIS A 63 -19.10 4.07 -2.03
N GLN A 64 -18.32 4.57 -1.06
CA GLN A 64 -16.85 4.60 -1.18
C GLN A 64 -16.29 3.18 -1.34
N ASN A 65 -16.67 2.27 -0.43
CA ASN A 65 -16.17 0.90 -0.46
C ASN A 65 -16.68 0.09 -1.66
N TYR A 66 -17.86 0.43 -2.21
CA TYR A 66 -18.33 -0.17 -3.46
C TYR A 66 -17.35 0.09 -4.61
N LYS A 67 -16.79 1.31 -4.71
CA LYS A 67 -15.77 1.61 -5.72
C LYS A 67 -14.51 0.77 -5.49
N HIS A 68 -14.03 0.67 -4.26
CA HIS A 68 -12.88 -0.17 -3.89
C HIS A 68 -13.09 -1.64 -4.26
N VAL A 69 -14.26 -2.18 -3.91
CA VAL A 69 -14.67 -3.55 -4.26
C VAL A 69 -14.65 -3.73 -5.76
N LYS A 70 -15.22 -2.80 -6.54
CA LYS A 70 -15.31 -2.98 -7.99
C LYS A 70 -13.95 -2.88 -8.67
N THR A 71 -13.10 -1.95 -8.23
CA THR A 71 -11.69 -1.88 -8.67
C THR A 71 -10.95 -3.19 -8.40
N LEU A 72 -11.05 -3.70 -7.17
CA LEU A 72 -10.37 -4.93 -6.79
C LEU A 72 -10.92 -6.16 -7.53
N GLN A 73 -12.24 -6.22 -7.70
CA GLN A 73 -12.91 -7.29 -8.44
C GLN A 73 -12.39 -7.36 -9.88
N ASN A 74 -12.34 -6.21 -10.56
CA ASN A 74 -11.85 -6.15 -11.94
C ASN A 74 -10.35 -6.49 -12.03
N MET A 75 -9.53 -5.99 -11.10
CA MET A 75 -8.09 -6.28 -11.06
C MET A 75 -7.79 -7.76 -10.85
N LEU A 76 -8.59 -8.43 -10.03
CA LEU A 76 -8.41 -9.85 -9.72
C LEU A 76 -9.15 -10.78 -10.67
N ASN A 77 -10.01 -10.24 -11.54
CA ASN A 77 -10.92 -10.98 -12.41
C ASN A 77 -11.70 -12.08 -11.64
N ILE A 78 -12.38 -11.68 -10.56
CA ILE A 78 -13.15 -12.58 -9.70
C ILE A 78 -14.64 -12.29 -9.74
N GLU A 79 -15.43 -13.32 -9.45
CA GLU A 79 -16.89 -13.23 -9.38
C GLU A 79 -17.37 -12.35 -8.21
N PRO A 80 -18.49 -11.61 -8.37
CA PRO A 80 -19.04 -10.74 -7.32
C PRO A 80 -19.29 -11.44 -5.98
N GLU A 81 -19.64 -12.73 -6.01
CA GLU A 81 -19.96 -13.52 -4.81
C GLU A 81 -18.71 -13.84 -3.97
N LYS A 82 -17.51 -13.73 -4.57
CA LYS A 82 -16.23 -14.01 -3.91
C LYS A 82 -15.64 -12.81 -3.19
N ILE A 83 -16.25 -11.63 -3.31
CA ILE A 83 -15.75 -10.37 -2.72
C ILE A 83 -16.83 -9.68 -1.87
N PHE A 84 -16.45 -9.22 -0.68
CA PHE A 84 -17.37 -8.67 0.31
C PHE A 84 -16.95 -7.28 0.77
N SER A 85 -17.89 -6.33 0.74
CA SER A 85 -17.74 -5.01 1.35
C SER A 85 -17.95 -5.09 2.86
N VAL A 86 -17.03 -4.55 3.65
CA VAL A 86 -17.13 -4.46 5.11
C VAL A 86 -16.79 -3.03 5.54
N ILE A 87 -17.67 -2.39 6.30
CA ILE A 87 -17.44 -1.06 6.86
C ILE A 87 -17.26 -1.18 8.37
N VAL A 88 -16.19 -0.57 8.89
CA VAL A 88 -15.86 -0.59 10.31
C VAL A 88 -15.81 0.83 10.86
N PHE A 89 -16.67 1.15 11.83
CA PHE A 89 -16.59 2.40 12.56
C PHE A 89 -15.81 2.20 13.86
N VAL A 90 -14.66 2.86 13.98
CA VAL A 90 -13.85 2.93 15.21
C VAL A 90 -14.07 4.26 15.92
N GLY A 91 -13.79 4.30 17.22
CA GLY A 91 -14.01 5.48 18.07
C GLY A 91 -15.35 5.49 18.80
N ASP A 92 -15.61 6.57 19.54
CA ASP A 92 -16.76 6.71 20.43
C ASP A 92 -18.01 7.19 19.68
N CYS A 93 -18.47 6.41 18.71
CA CYS A 93 -19.67 6.71 17.95
C CYS A 93 -20.81 5.71 18.18
N LYS A 94 -22.05 6.19 18.02
CA LYS A 94 -23.28 5.41 18.15
C LYS A 94 -24.12 5.57 16.89
N PHE A 95 -24.48 4.47 16.23
CA PHE A 95 -25.47 4.49 15.16
C PHE A 95 -26.84 4.86 15.73
N LYS A 96 -27.52 5.81 15.09
CA LYS A 96 -28.87 6.26 15.44
C LYS A 96 -29.91 5.92 14.37
N THR A 97 -29.50 5.19 13.34
CA THR A 97 -30.34 4.58 12.32
C THR A 97 -29.95 3.11 12.16
N ALA A 98 -30.84 2.30 11.61
CA ALA A 98 -30.54 0.91 11.32
C ALA A 98 -29.38 0.81 10.33
N MET A 99 -28.43 -0.07 10.62
CA MET A 99 -27.25 -0.31 9.78
C MET A 99 -27.37 -1.68 9.11
N PRO A 100 -26.93 -1.81 7.85
CA PRO A 100 -26.86 -3.11 7.20
C PRO A 100 -25.84 -4.01 7.89
N ALA A 101 -25.99 -5.33 7.71
CA ALA A 101 -25.17 -6.35 8.38
C ALA A 101 -23.66 -6.20 8.13
N ASN A 102 -23.24 -5.53 7.05
CA ASN A 102 -21.85 -5.29 6.71
C ASN A 102 -21.26 -3.99 7.27
N VAL A 103 -22.05 -3.17 7.99
CA VAL A 103 -21.59 -1.96 8.70
C VAL A 103 -21.55 -2.25 10.19
N ASN A 104 -20.34 -2.29 10.76
CA ASN A 104 -20.13 -2.80 12.11
C ASN A 104 -19.15 -1.97 12.93
N TYR A 105 -19.17 -2.20 14.23
CA TYR A 105 -18.08 -1.85 15.14
C TYR A 105 -16.95 -2.90 15.09
N PRO A 106 -15.77 -2.63 15.69
CA PRO A 106 -14.61 -3.54 15.63
C PRO A 106 -14.87 -4.95 16.16
N ARG A 107 -15.77 -5.10 17.15
CA ARG A 107 -16.15 -6.44 17.62
C ARG A 107 -17.11 -7.15 16.65
N GLY A 108 -17.97 -6.41 15.96
CA GLY A 108 -19.01 -6.94 15.08
C GLY A 108 -18.49 -7.40 13.71
N TYR A 109 -17.49 -6.72 13.14
CA TYR A 109 -17.01 -7.07 11.79
C TYR A 109 -16.34 -8.45 11.73
N ILE A 110 -15.70 -8.88 12.83
CA ILE A 110 -15.13 -10.24 12.94
C ILE A 110 -16.25 -11.28 12.81
N ASN A 111 -17.40 -11.05 13.44
CA ASN A 111 -18.56 -11.94 13.33
C ASN A 111 -19.11 -11.94 11.90
N PHE A 112 -19.17 -10.78 11.23
CA PHE A 112 -19.56 -10.71 9.83
C PHE A 112 -18.63 -11.54 8.94
N ILE A 113 -17.31 -11.41 9.09
CA ILE A 113 -16.34 -12.21 8.33
C ILE A 113 -16.51 -13.71 8.62
N LYS A 114 -16.61 -14.08 9.91
CA LYS A 114 -16.79 -15.47 10.33
C LYS A 114 -18.12 -16.09 9.88
N SER A 115 -19.15 -15.27 9.64
CA SER A 115 -20.42 -15.75 9.09
C SER A 115 -20.28 -16.29 7.65
N LYS A 116 -19.21 -15.92 6.94
CA LYS A 116 -18.88 -16.49 5.63
C LYS A 116 -18.08 -17.77 5.84
N ASN A 117 -18.77 -18.90 5.73
CA ASN A 117 -18.21 -20.23 5.97
C ASN A 117 -18.15 -21.11 4.70
N LYS A 118 -18.77 -20.67 3.59
CA LYS A 118 -18.68 -21.34 2.30
C LYS A 118 -17.29 -21.12 1.68
N ILE A 119 -16.61 -22.20 1.30
CA ILE A 119 -15.34 -22.11 0.57
C ILE A 119 -15.63 -21.58 -0.83
N LEU A 120 -14.99 -20.47 -1.20
CA LEU A 120 -15.19 -19.75 -2.46
C LEU A 120 -13.90 -19.59 -3.27
N LEU A 121 -12.74 -19.77 -2.63
CA LEU A 121 -11.43 -19.62 -3.25
C LEU A 121 -10.55 -20.83 -2.94
N SER A 122 -9.94 -21.39 -3.97
CA SER A 122 -8.90 -22.40 -3.90
C SER A 122 -7.58 -21.80 -3.37
N LYS A 123 -6.65 -22.67 -2.96
CA LYS A 123 -5.31 -22.24 -2.53
C LYS A 123 -4.56 -21.48 -3.64
N ALA A 124 -4.74 -21.88 -4.90
CA ALA A 124 -4.14 -21.22 -6.05
C ALA A 124 -4.71 -19.82 -6.25
N GLU A 125 -6.04 -19.67 -6.23
CA GLU A 125 -6.70 -18.37 -6.33
C GLU A 125 -6.30 -17.42 -5.19
N ILE A 126 -6.17 -17.92 -3.95
CA ILE A 126 -5.70 -17.12 -2.82
C ILE A 126 -4.29 -16.61 -3.05
N LYS A 127 -3.38 -17.50 -3.46
CA LYS A 127 -1.97 -17.15 -3.72
C LYS A 127 -1.86 -16.11 -4.83
N GLU A 128 -2.64 -16.29 -5.89
CA GLU A 128 -2.67 -15.37 -7.02
C GLU A 128 -3.27 -14.01 -6.64
N ALA A 129 -4.37 -13.99 -5.89
CA ALA A 129 -4.96 -12.74 -5.40
C ALA A 129 -3.99 -11.95 -4.53
N ILE A 130 -3.27 -12.62 -3.61
CA ILE A 130 -2.23 -11.98 -2.80
C ILE A 130 -1.12 -11.42 -3.71
N ARG A 131 -0.63 -12.22 -4.67
CA ARG A 131 0.42 -11.81 -5.61
C ARG A 131 0.01 -10.57 -6.41
N ILE A 132 -1.21 -10.53 -6.96
CA ILE A 132 -1.69 -9.39 -7.76
C ILE A 132 -1.89 -8.16 -6.87
N ILE A 133 -2.47 -8.30 -5.68
CA ILE A 133 -2.64 -7.17 -4.74
C ILE A 133 -1.28 -6.59 -4.33
N GLU A 134 -0.29 -7.44 -4.06
CA GLU A 134 1.06 -7.01 -3.73
C GLU A 134 1.76 -6.37 -4.92
N PHE A 135 1.71 -6.99 -6.10
CA PHE A 135 2.33 -6.46 -7.33
C PHE A 135 1.68 -5.16 -7.81
N GLY A 136 0.37 -4.99 -7.68
CA GLY A 136 -0.33 -3.73 -7.99
C GLY A 136 0.11 -2.56 -7.09
N ARG A 137 0.50 -2.84 -5.83
CA ARG A 137 1.19 -1.84 -4.99
C ARG A 137 2.55 -1.50 -5.57
N PHE A 138 3.25 -2.53 -6.04
CA PHE A 138 4.56 -2.37 -6.64
C PHE A 138 4.48 -1.53 -7.92
N GLU A 139 3.59 -1.71 -8.90
CA GLU A 139 3.57 -0.83 -10.09
C GLU A 139 3.49 0.68 -9.77
N ARG A 140 2.81 1.07 -8.68
CA ARG A 140 2.79 2.46 -8.22
C ARG A 140 3.99 2.87 -7.40
N SER A 141 4.43 2.03 -6.47
CA SER A 141 5.70 2.25 -5.79
C SER A 141 6.81 2.31 -6.84
N TYR A 142 6.75 1.55 -7.92
CA TYR A 142 7.68 1.54 -9.03
C TYR A 142 7.46 2.70 -10.00
N LYS A 143 6.27 3.27 -10.21
CA LYS A 143 6.16 4.55 -10.98
C LYS A 143 6.73 5.73 -10.18
N THR A 144 6.37 5.84 -8.91
CA THR A 144 6.90 6.88 -8.01
C THR A 144 8.37 6.66 -7.62
N HIS A 145 8.85 5.42 -7.58
CA HIS A 145 10.25 5.07 -7.36
C HIS A 145 11.04 5.01 -8.67
N ARG A 146 10.45 4.80 -9.85
CA ARG A 146 11.16 4.86 -11.16
C ARG A 146 11.57 6.28 -11.51
N GLU A 147 10.87 7.31 -11.05
CA GLU A 147 11.35 8.69 -11.24
C GLU A 147 12.63 8.94 -10.42
N HIS A 148 12.74 8.29 -9.25
CA HIS A 148 13.96 8.33 -8.44
C HIS A 148 15.05 7.34 -8.94
N VAL A 149 14.65 6.12 -9.30
CA VAL A 149 15.52 5.01 -9.69
C VAL A 149 15.91 5.05 -11.16
N ARG A 150 15.18 5.70 -12.08
CA ARG A 150 15.72 6.00 -13.42
C ARG A 150 16.91 6.94 -13.33
N HIS A 151 16.84 7.95 -12.45
CA HIS A 151 17.97 8.84 -12.21
C HIS A 151 19.18 8.06 -11.67
N VAL A 152 18.96 7.03 -10.86
CA VAL A 152 20.03 6.19 -10.31
C VAL A 152 20.48 5.09 -11.29
N LYS A 153 19.57 4.44 -12.02
CA LYS A 153 19.86 3.36 -12.98
C LYS A 153 20.55 3.86 -14.24
N GLN A 154 20.21 5.06 -14.71
CA GLN A 154 20.89 5.67 -15.85
C GLN A 154 22.36 6.02 -15.54
N ILE A 155 22.73 6.12 -14.26
CA ILE A 155 24.13 6.22 -13.81
C ILE A 155 24.80 4.83 -13.71
N VAL A 156 24.02 3.77 -13.45
CA VAL A 156 24.55 2.42 -13.17
C VAL A 156 24.64 1.54 -14.42
N GLU A 157 23.80 1.75 -15.43
CA GLU A 157 23.77 0.94 -16.66
C GLU A 157 24.89 1.27 -17.66
N GLU A 158 25.69 2.31 -17.44
CA GLU A 158 26.79 2.66 -18.35
C GLU A 158 28.16 2.04 -18.02
N LYS A 159 28.37 1.36 -16.88
CA LYS A 159 29.65 0.64 -16.64
C LYS A 159 29.48 -0.69 -15.92
N GLN A 160 29.58 -1.78 -16.68
CA GLN A 160 29.89 -3.12 -16.16
C GLN A 160 31.24 -3.06 -15.45
N ASP A 161 31.21 -2.99 -14.11
CA ASP A 161 32.21 -3.46 -13.14
C ASP A 161 31.93 -2.79 -11.78
N ALA A 162 30.79 -3.13 -11.18
CA ALA A 162 30.38 -2.55 -9.91
C ALA A 162 31.24 -3.09 -8.75
N VAL A 163 32.27 -2.34 -8.35
CA VAL A 163 33.09 -2.62 -7.17
C VAL A 163 32.22 -2.61 -5.92
N THR A 164 32.25 -3.68 -5.12
CA THR A 164 31.45 -3.81 -3.89
C THR A 164 32.25 -3.41 -2.64
N CYS A 165 31.57 -2.83 -1.65
CA CYS A 165 32.22 -2.33 -0.44
C CYS A 165 32.57 -3.49 0.51
N PRO A 166 33.84 -3.66 0.90
CA PRO A 166 34.24 -4.76 1.80
C PRO A 166 33.69 -4.63 3.22
N LYS A 167 33.18 -3.44 3.62
CA LYS A 167 32.62 -3.22 4.95
C LYS A 167 31.14 -3.56 5.07
N CYS A 168 30.36 -3.44 4.00
CA CYS A 168 28.89 -3.58 4.09
C CYS A 168 28.22 -4.21 2.87
N GLY A 169 28.98 -4.64 1.87
CA GLY A 169 28.47 -5.29 0.66
C GLY A 169 27.78 -4.37 -0.36
N ASN A 170 27.47 -3.11 -0.01
CA ASN A 170 26.85 -2.16 -0.94
C ASN A 170 27.83 -1.71 -2.04
N VAL A 171 27.30 -1.29 -3.20
CA VAL A 171 28.11 -0.79 -4.32
C VAL A 171 28.98 0.41 -3.93
N MET A 172 30.18 0.50 -4.50
CA MET A 172 31.09 1.63 -4.36
C MET A 172 30.98 2.55 -5.56
N ILE A 173 31.25 3.83 -5.33
CA ILE A 173 31.17 4.92 -6.32
C ILE A 173 32.54 5.58 -6.40
N LEU A 174 33.05 5.80 -7.61
CA LEU A 174 34.33 6.48 -7.81
C LEU A 174 34.19 7.95 -7.43
N ARG A 175 35.06 8.45 -6.56
CA ARG A 175 35.07 9.83 -6.06
C ARG A 175 36.45 10.43 -6.21
N THR A 176 36.51 11.73 -6.47
CA THR A 176 37.76 12.50 -6.49
C THR A 176 37.93 13.24 -5.16
N ALA A 177 39.09 13.11 -4.52
CA ALA A 177 39.40 13.84 -3.31
C ALA A 177 39.51 15.35 -3.63
N LYS A 178 38.74 16.19 -2.92
CA LYS A 178 38.67 17.64 -3.20
C LYS A 178 39.66 18.49 -2.40
N LYS A 179 40.21 17.96 -1.29
CA LYS A 179 41.07 18.70 -0.34
C LYS A 179 42.10 17.76 0.30
N GLY A 180 43.22 18.32 0.73
CA GLY A 180 44.30 17.57 1.40
C GLY A 180 45.40 17.08 0.44
N PRO A 181 46.42 16.36 0.95
CA PRO A 181 47.59 15.94 0.18
C PRO A 181 47.28 14.99 -0.99
N ASN A 182 46.09 14.38 -0.99
CA ASN A 182 45.61 13.50 -2.06
C ASN A 182 44.58 14.18 -2.97
N ALA A 183 44.42 15.51 -2.90
CA ALA A 183 43.47 16.23 -3.73
C ALA A 183 43.73 15.97 -5.22
N GLY A 184 42.65 15.71 -5.98
CA GLY A 184 42.72 15.32 -7.39
C GLY A 184 42.79 13.81 -7.62
N THR A 185 43.17 13.00 -6.63
CA THR A 185 43.19 11.53 -6.80
C THR A 185 41.79 10.92 -6.73
N GLN A 186 41.58 9.84 -7.47
CA GLN A 186 40.34 9.08 -7.47
C GLN A 186 40.41 7.90 -6.48
N PHE A 187 39.31 7.61 -5.81
CA PHE A 187 39.15 6.47 -4.93
C PHE A 187 37.70 5.97 -4.94
N TRP A 188 37.49 4.69 -4.67
CA TRP A 188 36.16 4.13 -4.49
C TRP A 188 35.64 4.46 -3.10
N GLY A 189 34.46 5.07 -2.98
CA GLY A 189 33.77 5.33 -1.72
C GLY A 189 32.41 4.64 -1.66
N CYS A 190 32.01 4.11 -0.50
CA CYS A 190 30.73 3.44 -0.35
C CYS A 190 29.53 4.35 -0.70
N SER A 191 28.57 3.82 -1.46
CA SER A 191 27.34 4.53 -1.84
C SER A 191 26.49 5.01 -0.66
N THR A 192 26.60 4.36 0.49
CA THR A 192 25.80 4.67 1.70
C THR A 192 26.49 5.63 2.67
N PHE A 193 27.60 6.28 2.29
CA PHE A 193 28.19 7.37 3.09
C PHE A 193 27.14 8.47 3.37
N PRO A 194 27.07 9.06 4.59
CA PRO A 194 28.01 8.93 5.71
C PRO A 194 27.80 7.70 6.60
N LYS A 195 26.74 6.91 6.38
CA LYS A 195 26.40 5.75 7.21
C LYS A 195 27.44 4.63 7.13
N CYS A 196 28.06 4.45 5.96
CA CYS A 196 29.25 3.60 5.79
C CYS A 196 30.41 4.43 5.24
N ARG A 197 31.57 4.38 5.91
CA ARG A 197 32.80 5.08 5.51
C ARG A 197 33.83 4.12 4.87
N GLY A 198 33.37 3.10 4.15
CA GLY A 198 34.25 2.19 3.42
C GLY A 198 34.86 2.85 2.19
N THR A 199 36.16 2.66 1.98
CA THR A 199 36.92 3.20 0.84
C THR A 199 37.90 2.16 0.28
N LEU A 200 38.12 2.18 -1.03
CA LEU A 200 39.16 1.39 -1.71
C LEU A 200 39.98 2.31 -2.62
N LYS A 201 41.26 1.99 -2.82
CA LYS A 201 42.10 2.71 -3.78
C LYS A 201 41.62 2.38 -5.20
N TYR A 202 41.64 3.38 -6.08
CA TYR A 202 41.42 3.17 -7.51
C TYR A 202 42.79 2.97 -8.18
N SER A 203 43.00 1.84 -8.83
CA SER A 203 44.16 1.57 -9.69
C SER A 203 43.64 1.33 -11.10
N ALA A 204 43.94 2.23 -12.03
CA ALA A 204 43.67 1.99 -13.44
C ALA A 204 44.67 0.94 -13.93
N THR A 205 44.24 -0.27 -14.23
CA THR A 205 45.06 -1.24 -14.98
C THR A 205 45.09 -0.82 -16.43
N GLU A 206 46.29 -0.64 -16.97
CA GLU A 206 46.55 -0.38 -18.38
C GLU A 206 46.18 -1.63 -19.22
N SER A 207 45.45 -1.42 -20.30
CA SER A 207 45.28 -2.36 -21.41
C SER A 207 45.19 -1.56 -22.69
#